data_AF-A0A0S4RA39-F1
#
_entry.id   AF-A0A0S4RA39-F1
#
_cell.length_a   1.000
_cell.length_b   1.000
_cell.length_c   1.000
_cell.angle_alpha   90.00
_cell.angle_beta   90.00
_cell.angle_gamma   90.00
#
_symmetry.space_group_name_H-M   'P 1'
#
loop_
_entity.id
_entity.type
_entity.pdbx_description
1 polymer ?
#
loop_
_entity_poly.entity_id
_entity_poly.type
_entity_poly.pdbx_seq_one_letter_code
_entity_poly.pdbx_strand_id
1 'polypeptide(L)'
;MIKLFLVFLLSVVANAHSLKVFADEDGDFVVIKSYFYGNSPCNGCNVDIIKDGKIIQNTKTDENGTARVKLMMNEFDILVDGSLAHEKRITFSTDKNITIANQDDSDLTYTIKIIGCILGLIIFFGILYFIKRK
;
A
#
# COMPACT_ATOMS: atom_id res chain seq x y z
N MET A 1 42.74 32.85 -11.13
CA MET A 1 42.00 33.03 -9.86
C MET A 1 40.50 32.78 -10.00
N ILE A 2 39.85 33.19 -11.09
CA ILE A 2 38.40 32.97 -11.33
C ILE A 2 37.97 31.50 -11.35
N LYS A 3 38.84 30.59 -11.83
CA LYS A 3 38.56 29.15 -11.87
C LYS A 3 38.40 28.54 -10.46
N LEU A 4 39.13 29.05 -9.47
CA LEU A 4 39.03 28.59 -8.08
C LEU A 4 37.78 29.15 -7.38
N PHE A 5 37.39 30.37 -7.75
CA PHE A 5 36.16 31.01 -7.28
C PHE A 5 34.91 30.28 -7.77
N LEU A 6 34.89 29.82 -9.02
CA LEU A 6 33.79 29.03 -9.59
C LEU A 6 33.63 27.66 -8.91
N VAL A 7 34.73 27.00 -8.52
CA VAL A 7 34.68 25.74 -7.77
C VAL A 7 34.10 25.93 -6.38
N PHE A 8 34.39 27.05 -5.72
CA PHE A 8 33.84 27.38 -4.40
C PHE A 8 32.33 27.72 -4.47
N LEU A 9 31.87 28.32 -5.57
CA LEU A 9 30.45 28.65 -5.79
C LEU A 9 29.57 27.40 -5.98
N LEU A 10 30.11 26.32 -6.54
CA LEU A 10 29.35 25.06 -6.71
C LEU A 10 29.07 24.33 -5.38
N SER A 11 29.87 24.56 -4.35
CA SER A 11 29.71 23.86 -3.06
C SER A 11 28.51 24.37 -2.24
N VAL A 12 28.01 25.57 -2.53
CA VAL A 12 26.94 26.21 -1.72
C VAL A 12 25.54 25.68 -2.04
N VAL A 13 25.37 25.00 -3.18
CA VAL A 13 24.08 24.41 -3.60
C VAL A 13 23.89 22.96 -3.16
N ALA A 14 24.85 22.38 -2.43
CA ALA A 14 24.76 21.02 -1.90
C ALA A 14 23.92 20.96 -0.60
N ASN A 15 22.66 21.41 -0.66
CA ASN A 15 21.70 21.15 0.41
C ASN A 15 21.08 19.76 0.20
N ALA A 16 21.58 18.76 0.93
CA ALA A 16 21.05 17.41 0.95
C ALA A 16 19.71 17.41 1.71
N HIS A 17 18.60 17.42 0.97
CA HIS A 17 17.25 17.29 1.50
C HIS A 17 16.99 15.81 1.81
N SER A 18 16.97 15.46 3.10
CA SER A 18 16.75 14.08 3.57
C SER A 18 15.28 13.86 3.91
N LEU A 19 14.72 12.73 3.45
CA LEU A 19 13.44 12.20 3.89
C LEU A 19 13.67 11.17 5.00
N LYS A 20 13.00 11.37 6.14
CA LYS A 20 13.00 10.43 7.27
C LYS A 20 11.69 9.65 7.27
N VAL A 21 11.78 8.35 7.50
CA VAL A 21 10.64 7.44 7.59
C VAL A 21 10.81 6.59 8.83
N PHE A 22 9.74 6.47 9.61
CA PHE A 22 9.62 5.62 10.77
C PHE A 22 8.37 4.77 10.61
N ALA A 23 8.40 3.55 11.12
CA ALA A 23 7.26 2.67 11.13
C ALA A 23 7.17 2.02 12.52
N ASP A 24 5.97 1.94 13.05
CA ASP A 24 5.70 1.33 14.35
C ASP A 24 4.41 0.51 14.29
N GLU A 25 4.31 -0.50 15.14
CA GLU A 25 3.13 -1.35 15.25
C GLU A 25 2.05 -0.66 16.10
N ASP A 26 0.82 -0.61 15.58
CA ASP A 26 -0.37 -0.16 16.32
C ASP A 26 -1.52 -1.14 16.11
N GLY A 27 -1.57 -2.16 16.97
CA GLY A 27 -2.55 -3.23 16.86
C GLY A 27 -2.37 -4.00 15.56
N ASP A 28 -3.42 -4.09 14.75
CA ASP A 28 -3.41 -4.81 13.46
C ASP A 28 -2.93 -3.94 12.29
N PHE A 29 -2.27 -2.82 12.61
CA PHE A 29 -1.79 -1.86 11.65
C PHE A 29 -0.33 -1.51 11.89
N VAL A 30 0.33 -1.04 10.83
CA VAL A 30 1.60 -0.35 10.91
C VAL A 30 1.36 1.12 10.63
N VAL A 31 1.79 1.96 11.57
CA VAL A 31 1.73 3.42 11.47
C VAL A 31 3.07 3.90 10.96
N ILE A 32 3.04 4.56 9.80
CA ILE A 32 4.21 5.03 9.07
C ILE A 32 4.23 6.55 9.20
N LYS A 33 5.30 7.11 9.74
CA LYS A 33 5.50 8.55 9.88
C LYS A 33 6.65 9.00 9.02
N SER A 34 6.46 10.08 8.28
CA SER A 34 7.46 10.58 7.34
C SER A 34 7.58 12.10 7.37
N TYR A 35 8.82 12.58 7.42
CA TYR A 35 9.14 14.00 7.55
C TYR A 35 10.37 14.35 6.71
N PHE A 36 10.33 15.51 6.07
CA PHE A 36 11.53 16.07 5.44
C PHE A 36 12.46 16.67 6.50
N TYR A 37 13.69 16.95 6.08
CA TYR A 37 14.64 17.74 6.86
C TYR A 37 13.99 19.06 7.31
N GLY A 38 14.13 19.39 8.60
CA GLY A 38 13.41 20.51 9.22
C GLY A 38 12.07 20.15 9.86
N ASN A 39 11.74 18.86 9.94
CA ASN A 39 10.51 18.31 10.57
C ASN A 39 9.21 18.70 9.86
N SER A 40 9.26 19.16 8.61
CA SER A 40 8.04 19.35 7.83
C SER A 40 7.44 17.98 7.46
N PRO A 41 6.11 17.79 7.63
CA PRO A 41 5.46 16.53 7.28
C PRO A 41 5.55 16.26 5.78
N CYS A 42 5.80 15.01 5.42
CA CYS A 42 5.68 14.56 4.03
C CYS A 42 4.18 14.37 3.72
N ASN A 43 3.46 15.45 3.41
CA ASN A 43 2.03 15.40 3.13
C ASN A 43 1.74 14.85 1.71
N GLY A 44 0.85 13.88 1.59
CA GLY A 44 0.41 13.33 0.30
C GLY A 44 1.45 12.47 -0.43
N CYS A 45 2.53 12.13 0.26
CA CYS A 45 3.63 11.30 -0.23
C CYS A 45 3.13 9.87 -0.45
N ASN A 46 3.63 9.22 -1.51
CA ASN A 46 3.27 7.84 -1.81
C ASN A 46 3.95 6.92 -0.81
N VAL A 47 3.22 5.92 -0.34
CA VAL A 47 3.72 4.87 0.55
C VAL A 47 3.42 3.52 -0.06
N ASP A 48 4.46 2.83 -0.54
CA ASP A 48 4.37 1.48 -1.07
C ASP A 48 4.85 0.47 -0.04
N ILE A 49 4.02 -0.56 0.19
CA ILE A 49 4.39 -1.74 0.97
C ILE A 49 4.82 -2.81 -0.01
N ILE A 50 6.06 -3.27 0.11
CA ILE A 50 6.72 -4.12 -0.88
C ILE A 50 7.17 -5.42 -0.22
N LYS A 51 6.83 -6.55 -0.85
CA LYS A 51 7.40 -7.87 -0.52
C LYS A 51 7.83 -8.57 -1.81
N ASP A 52 9.00 -9.20 -1.78
CA ASP A 52 9.55 -9.97 -2.91
C ASP A 52 9.53 -9.19 -4.23
N GLY A 53 9.82 -7.88 -4.15
CA GLY A 53 9.84 -6.97 -5.29
C GLY A 53 8.47 -6.55 -5.84
N LYS A 54 7.36 -6.92 -5.19
CA LYS A 54 5.99 -6.55 -5.59
C LYS A 54 5.34 -5.64 -4.57
N ILE A 55 4.61 -4.63 -5.05
CA ILE A 55 3.76 -3.78 -4.21
C ILE A 55 2.53 -4.59 -3.81
N ILE A 56 2.32 -4.77 -2.50
CA ILE A 56 1.19 -5.52 -1.94
C ILE A 56 0.10 -4.63 -1.34
N GLN A 57 0.46 -3.41 -0.93
CA GLN A 57 -0.44 -2.34 -0.50
C GLN A 57 0.18 -1.00 -0.92
N ASN A 58 -0.66 -0.02 -1.26
CA ASN A 58 -0.24 1.36 -1.51
C ASN A 58 -1.21 2.31 -0.81
N THR A 59 -0.68 3.40 -0.29
CA THR A 59 -1.46 4.50 0.28
C THR A 59 -0.73 5.83 0.15
N LYS A 60 -1.32 6.90 0.68
CA LYS A 60 -0.68 8.20 0.83
C LYS A 60 -0.66 8.64 2.28
N THR A 61 0.33 9.43 2.63
CA THR A 61 0.38 10.11 3.92
C THR A 61 -0.65 11.25 4.00
N ASP A 62 -1.13 11.50 5.21
CA ASP A 62 -2.02 12.60 5.56
C ASP A 62 -1.26 13.94 5.75
N GLU A 63 -1.99 14.98 6.19
CA GLU A 63 -1.45 16.31 6.47
C GLU A 63 -0.35 16.33 7.54
N ASN A 64 -0.29 15.32 8.41
CA ASN A 64 0.71 15.16 9.46
C ASN A 64 1.90 14.29 9.01
N GLY A 65 1.94 13.88 7.74
CA GLY A 65 2.98 13.00 7.19
C GLY A 65 2.82 11.56 7.65
N THR A 66 1.62 11.17 8.09
CA THR A 66 1.33 9.85 8.64
C THR A 66 0.50 9.01 7.66
N ALA A 67 0.85 7.74 7.52
CA ALA A 67 0.07 6.75 6.81
C ALA A 67 -0.19 5.56 7.73
N ARG A 68 -1.31 4.86 7.52
CA ARG A 68 -1.66 3.65 8.26
C ARG A 68 -1.97 2.53 7.28
N VAL A 69 -1.29 1.40 7.43
CA VAL A 69 -1.47 0.21 6.58
C VAL A 69 -1.80 -1.00 7.44
N LYS A 70 -2.58 -1.95 6.90
CA LYS A 70 -2.92 -3.17 7.65
C LYS A 70 -1.69 -4.07 7.72
N LEU A 71 -1.40 -4.59 8.91
CA LEU A 71 -0.33 -5.56 9.12
C LEU A 71 -0.77 -6.92 8.54
N MET A 72 -0.22 -7.29 7.39
CA MET A 72 -0.57 -8.54 6.68
C MET A 72 0.53 -9.61 6.76
N MET A 73 1.75 -9.21 7.11
CA MET A 73 2.91 -10.10 7.18
C MET A 73 3.94 -9.57 8.17
N ASN A 74 4.79 -10.47 8.67
CA ASN A 74 5.74 -10.16 9.73
C ASN A 74 6.92 -9.31 9.26
N GLU A 75 7.25 -9.34 7.96
CA GLU A 75 8.40 -8.62 7.42
C GLU A 75 8.12 -8.14 6.01
N PHE A 76 8.37 -6.85 5.73
CA PHE A 76 8.20 -6.22 4.43
C PHE A 76 8.97 -4.90 4.33
N ASP A 77 9.19 -4.45 3.10
CA ASP A 77 9.76 -3.14 2.82
C ASP A 77 8.68 -2.06 2.76
N ILE A 78 9.03 -0.87 3.24
CA ILE A 78 8.23 0.34 3.13
C ILE A 78 9.03 1.35 2.30
N LEU A 79 8.46 1.79 1.19
CA LEU A 79 9.00 2.83 0.35
C LEU A 79 8.14 4.08 0.46
N VAL A 80 8.72 5.20 0.89
CA VAL A 80 8.05 6.49 0.86
C VAL A 80 8.68 7.36 -0.22
N ASP A 81 7.87 7.83 -1.15
CA ASP A 81 8.26 8.76 -2.22
C ASP A 81 7.56 10.12 -2.03
N GLY A 82 8.39 11.12 -1.69
CA GLY A 82 8.03 12.51 -1.54
C GLY A 82 8.23 13.36 -2.81
N SER A 83 8.43 12.74 -3.97
CA SER A 83 8.73 13.38 -5.26
C SER A 83 10.08 14.13 -5.29
N LEU A 84 10.46 14.61 -6.47
CA LEU A 84 11.70 15.37 -6.69
C LEU A 84 12.97 14.67 -6.14
N ALA A 85 13.00 13.34 -6.26
CA ALA A 85 14.04 12.46 -5.74
C ALA A 85 14.16 12.40 -4.20
N HIS A 86 13.11 12.76 -3.46
CA HIS A 86 12.99 12.46 -2.03
C HIS A 86 12.36 11.10 -1.82
N GLU A 87 13.19 10.06 -1.83
CA GLU A 87 12.75 8.68 -1.56
C GLU A 87 13.45 8.13 -0.32
N LYS A 88 12.72 7.34 0.47
CA LYS A 88 13.29 6.58 1.58
C LYS A 88 12.66 5.20 1.66
N ARG A 89 13.51 4.18 1.61
CA ARG A 89 13.17 2.78 1.89
C ARG A 89 13.62 2.39 3.29
N ILE A 90 12.75 1.68 4.01
CA ILE A 90 13.07 0.99 5.26
C ILE A 90 12.48 -0.43 5.23
N THR A 91 13.07 -1.35 5.97
CA THR A 91 12.50 -2.68 6.19
C THR A 91 11.84 -2.69 7.56
N PHE A 92 10.60 -3.16 7.63
CA PHE A 92 9.84 -3.33 8.86
C PHE A 92 9.75 -4.82 9.19
N SER A 93 9.89 -5.17 10.46
CA SER A 93 9.72 -6.53 10.95
C SER A 93 9.03 -6.53 12.32
N THR A 94 8.15 -7.49 12.56
CA THR A 94 7.47 -7.74 13.84
C THR A 94 7.35 -9.24 14.13
N ASP A 95 7.36 -9.59 15.41
CA ASP A 95 7.17 -10.97 15.89
C ASP A 95 5.69 -11.28 16.20
N LYS A 96 4.77 -10.33 15.94
CA LYS A 96 3.35 -10.52 16.20
C LYS A 96 2.79 -11.70 15.39
N ASN A 97 1.91 -12.48 16.02
CA ASN A 97 1.19 -13.54 15.34
C ASN A 97 0.06 -12.92 14.51
N ILE A 98 0.20 -12.93 13.18
CA ILE A 98 -0.76 -12.34 12.27
C ILE A 98 -1.84 -13.37 11.97
N THR A 99 -3.02 -13.20 12.57
CA THR A 99 -4.23 -13.89 12.15
C THR A 99 -4.71 -13.28 10.84
N ILE A 100 -4.28 -13.85 9.71
CA ILE A 100 -4.83 -13.47 8.41
C ILE A 100 -6.29 -13.92 8.41
N ALA A 101 -7.21 -12.97 8.63
CA ALA A 101 -8.59 -13.15 8.22
C ALA A 101 -8.57 -13.27 6.69
N ASN A 102 -8.70 -14.50 6.19
CA ASN A 102 -8.65 -14.82 4.77
C ASN A 102 -9.60 -13.89 4.01
N GLN A 103 -9.03 -13.00 3.21
CA GLN A 103 -9.79 -12.20 2.25
C GLN A 103 -9.98 -13.04 0.98
N ASP A 104 -10.74 -14.12 1.12
CA ASP A 104 -11.02 -15.10 0.05
C ASP A 104 -12.54 -15.30 -0.13
N ASP A 105 -13.34 -14.32 0.30
CA ASP A 105 -14.81 -14.40 0.25
C ASP A 105 -15.41 -13.72 -0.97
N SER A 106 -14.68 -12.88 -1.71
CA SER A 106 -15.27 -12.15 -2.85
C SER A 106 -15.50 -13.07 -4.05
N ASP A 107 -14.45 -13.73 -4.54
CA ASP A 107 -14.50 -14.53 -5.78
C ASP A 107 -15.39 -15.78 -5.65
N LEU A 108 -15.34 -16.43 -4.48
CA LEU A 108 -16.21 -17.54 -4.14
C LEU A 108 -17.69 -17.11 -4.06
N THR A 109 -17.98 -15.94 -3.49
CA THR A 109 -19.35 -15.41 -3.39
C THR A 109 -19.92 -15.04 -4.76
N TYR A 110 -19.12 -14.45 -5.66
CA TYR A 110 -19.55 -14.16 -7.03
C TYR A 110 -19.82 -15.44 -7.83
N THR A 111 -18.95 -16.44 -7.71
CA THR A 111 -19.10 -17.73 -8.39
C THR A 111 -20.38 -18.45 -7.94
N ILE A 112 -20.66 -18.49 -6.63
CA ILE A 112 -21.88 -19.11 -6.08
C ILE A 112 -23.15 -18.39 -6.57
N LYS A 113 -23.14 -17.04 -6.64
CA LYS A 113 -24.28 -16.27 -7.18
C LYS A 113 -24.56 -16.57 -8.64
N ILE A 114 -23.51 -16.67 -9.48
CA ILE A 114 -23.66 -16.98 -10.90
C ILE A 114 -24.23 -18.40 -11.08
N ILE A 115 -23.70 -19.38 -10.36
CA ILE A 115 -24.19 -20.77 -10.40
C ILE A 115 -25.67 -20.84 -9.96
N GLY A 116 -26.03 -20.12 -8.89
CA GLY A 116 -27.40 -20.05 -8.41
C GLY A 116 -28.38 -19.51 -9.45
N CYS A 117 -28.00 -18.44 -10.18
CA CYS A 117 -28.83 -17.88 -11.26
C CYS A 117 -29.03 -18.87 -12.42
N ILE A 118 -27.96 -19.57 -12.83
CA ILE A 118 -28.04 -20.55 -13.93
C ILE A 118 -28.96 -21.71 -13.55
N LEU A 119 -28.81 -22.26 -12.34
CA LEU A 119 -29.69 -23.33 -11.84
C LEU A 119 -31.15 -22.88 -11.77
N GLY A 120 -31.40 -21.65 -11.30
CA GLY A 120 -32.74 -21.07 -11.27
C GLY A 120 -33.41 -21.01 -12.65
N LEU A 121 -32.66 -20.60 -13.68
CA LEU A 121 -33.16 -20.56 -15.06
C LEU A 121 -33.47 -21.97 -15.59
N ILE A 122 -32.59 -22.95 -15.36
CA ILE A 122 -32.80 -24.33 -15.79
C ILE A 122 -34.07 -24.92 -15.16
N ILE A 123 -34.27 -24.69 -13.86
CA ILE A 123 -35.48 -25.17 -13.15
C ILE A 123 -36.72 -24.48 -13.71
N PHE A 124 -36.69 -23.16 -13.91
CA PHE A 124 -37.82 -22.40 -14.45
C PHE A 124 -38.24 -22.90 -15.84
N PHE A 125 -37.30 -23.05 -16.77
CA PHE A 125 -37.59 -23.58 -18.09
C PHE A 125 -37.98 -25.07 -18.08
N GLY A 126 -37.41 -25.86 -17.17
CA GLY A 126 -37.79 -27.26 -16.96
C GLY A 126 -39.24 -27.43 -16.51
N ILE A 127 -39.70 -26.58 -15.58
CA ILE A 127 -41.10 -26.56 -15.13
C ILE A 127 -42.03 -26.16 -16.28
N LEU A 128 -41.71 -25.09 -17.01
CA LEU A 128 -42.51 -24.66 -18.17
C LEU A 128 -42.58 -25.75 -19.25
N TYR A 129 -41.48 -26.43 -19.53
CA TYR A 129 -41.45 -27.55 -20.47
C TYR A 129 -42.34 -28.70 -20.01
N PHE A 130 -42.31 -29.04 -18.72
CA PHE A 130 -43.14 -30.12 -18.17
C PHE A 130 -44.63 -29.78 -18.17
N ILE A 131 -45.00 -28.53 -17.86
CA ILE A 131 -46.40 -28.04 -17.94
C ILE A 131 -46.90 -28.07 -19.38
N LYS A 132 -46.09 -27.66 -20.37
CA LYS A 132 -46.46 -27.66 -21.79
C LYS A 132 -46.57 -29.07 -22.39
N ARG A 133 -45.88 -30.05 -21.81
CA ARG A 133 -45.88 -31.44 -22.29
C ARG A 133 -47.11 -32.23 -21.83
N LYS A 134 -47.87 -31.71 -20.87
CA LYS A 134 -49.13 -32.27 -20.38
C LYS A 134 -50.32 -31.65 -21.13
#